data_AF-A0A1B1IHL4-F1
#
_entry.id   AF-A0A1B1IHL4-F1
#
_cell.length_a   1.000
_cell.length_b   1.000
_cell.length_c   1.000
_cell.angle_alpha   90.00
_cell.angle_beta   90.00
_cell.angle_gamma   90.00
#
_symmetry.space_group_name_H-M   'P 1'
#
loop_
_entity.id
_entity.type
_entity.pdbx_description
1 polymer ?
#
loop_
_entity_poly.entity_id
_entity_poly.type
_entity_poly.pdbx_seq_one_letter_code
_entity_poly.pdbx_strand_id
1 'polypeptide(L)'
;MVEDLIQDSALNDAQEPSWAYESYANTDRAKNYTLVVYPDDMPENWLEIMREDMFDMVISPLHDKDVNPDGEPKKAHYHLLVSAGTSWIRMGTLANWGKKLKGIARPQKCSNPKGLVRYMIHQDNPEKYQYNKADIRVIGQYDIEPFFKATIGEDRETRKEIMHFIIDNDIVEFADLVEYCLVHNETWDDYLANNTLYIKNYVSSRRFRDIERKREAELEKMSILEKDIEALKSMKRA
;
A
#
# COMPACT_ATOMS: atom_id res chain seq x y z
N MET A 1 -20.68 1.58 -0.06
CA MET A 1 -19.40 1.73 -0.80
C MET A 1 -18.86 3.12 -0.47
N VAL A 2 -17.55 3.40 -0.62
CA VAL A 2 -17.00 4.73 -0.26
C VAL A 2 -17.64 5.85 -1.11
N GLU A 3 -18.16 5.48 -2.28
CA GLU A 3 -18.90 6.35 -3.20
C GLU A 3 -20.25 6.86 -2.64
N ASP A 4 -20.89 6.10 -1.75
CA ASP A 4 -22.13 6.56 -1.08
C ASP A 4 -21.86 7.59 0.01
N LEU A 5 -20.59 7.72 0.42
CA LEU A 5 -20.19 8.78 1.31
C LEU A 5 -20.18 10.06 0.48
N ILE A 6 -19.40 10.17 -0.58
CA ILE A 6 -19.16 11.46 -1.25
C ILE A 6 -20.36 11.94 -2.09
N GLN A 7 -21.29 12.67 -1.47
CA GLN A 7 -22.34 13.39 -2.21
C GLN A 7 -21.71 14.59 -2.93
N ASP A 8 -21.47 14.41 -4.24
CA ASP A 8 -21.21 15.49 -5.20
C ASP A 8 -22.48 16.34 -5.35
N SER A 9 -22.74 17.24 -4.40
CA SER A 9 -23.57 18.41 -4.69
C SER A 9 -22.67 19.41 -5.41
N ALA A 10 -22.66 19.38 -6.74
CA ALA A 10 -22.00 20.40 -7.54
C ALA A 10 -22.39 21.79 -7.03
N LEU A 11 -21.42 22.53 -6.49
CA LEU A 11 -21.63 23.90 -6.05
C LEU A 11 -21.77 24.75 -7.32
N ASN A 12 -22.97 25.27 -7.56
CA ASN A 12 -23.17 26.30 -8.57
C ASN A 12 -22.37 27.55 -8.16
N ASP A 13 -21.65 28.10 -9.14
CA ASP A 13 -20.81 29.30 -8.99
C ASP A 13 -21.58 30.42 -8.27
N ALA A 14 -21.01 30.89 -7.15
CA ALA A 14 -21.49 31.95 -6.25
C ALA A 14 -22.43 31.59 -5.09
N GLN A 15 -22.84 30.33 -4.90
CA GLN A 15 -23.63 29.97 -3.71
C GLN A 15 -22.72 29.57 -2.54
N GLU A 16 -22.73 30.37 -1.48
CA GLU A 16 -22.00 30.01 -0.25
C GLU A 16 -22.47 28.65 0.27
N PRO A 17 -21.57 27.82 0.83
CA PRO A 17 -21.92 26.50 1.31
C PRO A 17 -22.93 26.61 2.46
N SER A 18 -24.21 26.32 2.19
CA SER A 18 -25.29 26.48 3.18
C SER A 18 -25.01 25.71 4.46
N TRP A 19 -24.39 24.53 4.33
CA TRP A 19 -23.98 23.68 5.44
C TRP A 19 -23.03 24.41 6.40
N ALA A 20 -22.22 25.36 5.93
CA ALA A 20 -21.27 26.08 6.76
C ALA A 20 -21.97 27.03 7.76
N TYR A 21 -23.21 27.43 7.50
CA TYR A 21 -23.98 28.34 8.34
C TYR A 21 -25.01 27.65 9.24
N GLU A 22 -25.09 26.32 9.17
CA GLU A 22 -25.92 25.53 10.08
C GLU A 22 -25.42 25.59 11.53
N SER A 23 -26.31 25.30 12.48
CA SER A 23 -25.96 25.16 13.89
C SER A 23 -25.57 23.71 14.19
N TYR A 24 -24.34 23.51 14.68
CA TYR A 24 -23.82 22.18 15.00
C TYR A 24 -23.68 22.00 16.50
N ALA A 25 -24.21 20.88 17.02
CA ALA A 25 -24.03 20.52 18.41
C ALA A 25 -22.56 20.13 18.70
N ASN A 26 -22.10 20.34 19.93
CA ASN A 26 -20.74 19.94 20.35
C ASN A 26 -20.48 18.43 20.28
N THR A 27 -21.54 17.62 20.22
CA THR A 27 -21.49 16.17 20.02
C THR A 27 -21.33 15.78 18.55
N ASP A 28 -21.52 16.73 17.62
CA ASP A 28 -21.28 16.49 16.20
C ASP A 28 -19.77 16.61 15.90
N ARG A 29 -19.09 15.49 16.11
CA ARG A 29 -17.65 15.38 16.03
C ARG A 29 -17.22 14.00 15.52
N ALA A 30 -16.05 13.95 14.91
CA ALA A 30 -15.38 12.71 14.51
C ALA A 30 -13.86 12.86 14.62
N LYS A 31 -13.12 11.75 14.73
CA LYS A 31 -11.66 11.79 14.73
C LYS A 31 -11.10 12.09 13.34
N ASN A 32 -11.82 11.62 12.32
CA ASN A 32 -11.46 11.79 10.92
C ASN A 32 -12.67 12.31 10.14
N TYR A 33 -12.40 13.21 9.21
CA TYR A 33 -13.35 13.65 8.20
C TYR A 33 -12.76 13.47 6.81
N THR A 34 -13.63 13.26 5.83
CA THR A 34 -13.31 13.42 4.41
C THR A 34 -13.98 14.65 3.85
N LEU A 35 -13.26 15.36 3.00
CA LEU A 35 -13.71 16.57 2.32
C LEU A 35 -13.44 16.43 0.82
N VAL A 36 -14.30 17.03 0.01
CA VAL A 36 -14.01 17.33 -1.40
C VAL A 36 -13.76 18.83 -1.50
N VAL A 37 -12.62 19.19 -2.09
CA VAL A 37 -12.14 20.56 -2.24
C VAL A 37 -12.01 20.88 -3.72
N TYR A 38 -12.68 21.95 -4.15
CA TYR A 38 -12.61 22.47 -5.52
C TYR A 38 -11.62 23.65 -5.55
N PRO A 39 -10.37 23.44 -6.00
CA PRO A 39 -9.32 24.46 -5.89
C PRO A 39 -9.64 25.75 -6.66
N ASP A 40 -10.39 25.66 -7.76
CA ASP A 40 -10.79 26.85 -8.54
C ASP A 40 -11.79 27.75 -7.80
N ASP A 41 -12.51 27.20 -6.81
CA ASP A 41 -13.47 27.94 -5.98
C ASP A 41 -12.85 28.42 -4.65
N MET A 42 -11.55 28.23 -4.49
CA MET A 42 -10.81 28.52 -3.26
C MET A 42 -9.96 29.79 -3.39
N PRO A 43 -9.70 30.50 -2.29
CA PRO A 43 -8.64 31.50 -2.28
C PRO A 43 -7.28 30.82 -2.47
N GLU A 44 -6.31 31.49 -3.09
CA GLU A 44 -4.97 30.93 -3.37
C GLU A 44 -4.29 30.36 -2.11
N ASN A 45 -4.53 30.98 -0.95
CA ASN A 45 -3.96 30.59 0.34
C ASN A 45 -4.84 29.64 1.17
N TRP A 46 -5.74 28.87 0.54
CA TRP A 46 -6.68 28.01 1.24
C TRP A 46 -6.00 26.99 2.15
N LEU A 47 -4.83 26.49 1.75
CA LEU A 47 -4.11 25.46 2.48
C LEU A 47 -3.48 26.02 3.76
N GLU A 48 -2.96 27.24 3.71
CA GLU A 48 -2.46 27.98 4.86
C GLU A 48 -3.57 28.19 5.89
N ILE A 49 -4.78 28.55 5.45
CA ILE A 49 -5.94 28.73 6.32
C ILE A 49 -6.30 27.41 7.02
N MET A 50 -6.34 26.28 6.30
CA MET A 50 -6.63 24.97 6.92
C MET A 50 -5.55 24.53 7.92
N ARG A 51 -4.28 24.89 7.67
CA ARG A 51 -3.14 24.54 8.53
C ARG A 51 -3.16 25.25 9.89
N GLU A 52 -3.87 26.37 10.03
CA GLU A 52 -4.00 27.09 11.31
C GLU A 52 -4.55 26.20 12.44
N ASP A 53 -5.42 25.25 12.12
CA ASP A 53 -6.02 24.33 13.09
C ASP A 53 -5.11 23.14 13.46
N MET A 54 -3.95 23.00 12.82
CA MET A 54 -2.93 21.99 13.11
C MET A 54 -3.41 20.52 13.02
N PHE A 55 -4.45 20.25 12.23
CA PHE A 55 -4.85 18.88 11.93
C PHE A 55 -3.89 18.23 10.94
N ASP A 56 -3.70 16.92 11.09
CA ASP A 56 -3.06 16.11 10.07
C ASP A 56 -3.98 16.05 8.84
N MET A 57 -3.40 16.16 7.65
CA MET A 57 -4.15 16.08 6.40
C MET A 57 -3.45 15.18 5.39
N VAL A 58 -4.21 14.34 4.70
CA VAL A 58 -3.78 13.63 3.50
C VAL A 58 -4.59 14.19 2.35
N ILE A 59 -3.91 14.69 1.33
CA ILE A 59 -4.49 15.30 0.14
C ILE A 59 -4.19 14.38 -1.04
N SER A 60 -5.23 14.00 -1.77
CA SER A 60 -5.10 13.22 -3.01
C SER A 60 -4.25 13.95 -4.06
N PRO A 61 -3.84 13.26 -5.13
CA PRO A 61 -3.52 13.92 -6.40
C PRO A 61 -4.70 14.79 -6.87
N LEU A 62 -4.49 15.67 -7.84
CA LEU A 62 -5.61 16.42 -8.42
C LEU A 62 -6.47 15.44 -9.23
N HIS A 63 -7.75 15.29 -8.86
CA HIS A 63 -8.70 14.50 -9.62
C HIS A 63 -9.24 15.33 -10.79
N ASP A 64 -8.57 15.27 -11.93
CA ASP A 64 -8.89 16.01 -13.17
C ASP A 64 -9.31 15.11 -14.34
N LYS A 65 -9.33 13.78 -14.12
CA LYS A 65 -9.65 12.76 -15.14
C LYS A 65 -10.89 11.93 -14.79
N ASP A 66 -11.59 12.30 -13.73
CA ASP A 66 -12.79 11.61 -13.31
C ASP A 66 -13.94 11.96 -14.24
N VAL A 67 -14.78 10.97 -14.55
CA VAL A 67 -15.95 11.12 -15.42
C VAL A 67 -17.23 10.86 -14.64
N ASN A 68 -18.28 11.60 -14.97
CA ASN A 68 -19.62 11.36 -14.49
C ASN A 68 -20.23 10.12 -15.16
N PRO A 69 -21.32 9.55 -14.61
CA PRO A 69 -22.00 8.40 -15.22
C PRO A 69 -22.53 8.66 -16.64
N ASP A 70 -22.79 9.92 -16.99
CA ASP A 70 -23.19 10.36 -18.32
C ASP A 70 -22.00 10.54 -19.30
N GLY A 71 -20.77 10.38 -18.81
CA GLY A 71 -19.53 10.50 -19.56
C GLY A 71 -18.89 11.89 -19.55
N GLU A 72 -19.56 12.90 -18.98
CA GLU A 72 -18.99 14.25 -18.92
C GLU A 72 -17.87 14.34 -17.86
N PRO A 73 -16.80 15.10 -18.11
CA PRO A 73 -15.73 15.30 -17.12
C PRO A 73 -16.27 15.90 -15.82
N LYS A 74 -15.80 15.39 -14.69
CA LYS A 74 -16.05 15.99 -13.37
C LYS A 74 -15.26 17.29 -13.21
N LYS A 75 -15.78 18.20 -12.39
CA LYS A 75 -15.03 19.38 -11.95
C LYS A 75 -13.78 18.91 -11.19
N ALA A 76 -12.63 19.52 -11.50
CA ALA A 76 -11.37 19.15 -10.88
C ALA A 76 -11.42 19.36 -9.36
N HIS A 77 -11.01 18.37 -8.60
CA HIS A 77 -11.12 18.40 -7.13
C HIS A 77 -10.01 17.62 -6.43
N TYR A 78 -9.87 17.86 -5.14
CA TYR A 78 -9.07 17.04 -4.24
C TYR A 78 -9.98 16.31 -3.26
N HIS A 79 -9.66 15.05 -2.99
CA HIS A 79 -10.12 14.36 -1.79
C HIS A 79 -9.14 14.63 -0.65
N LEU A 80 -9.68 15.04 0.49
CA LEU A 80 -8.91 15.23 1.71
C LEU A 80 -9.36 14.23 2.77
N LEU A 81 -8.40 13.71 3.51
CA LEU A 81 -8.58 13.12 4.83
C LEU A 81 -8.06 14.14 5.85
N VAL A 82 -8.88 14.53 6.81
CA VAL A 82 -8.49 15.41 7.92
C VAL A 82 -8.60 14.62 9.20
N SER A 83 -7.52 14.57 9.98
CA SER A 83 -7.39 13.76 11.19
C SER A 83 -6.88 14.58 12.37
N ALA A 84 -7.51 14.39 13.52
CA ALA A 84 -6.98 14.88 14.81
C ALA A 84 -6.34 13.74 15.64
N GLY A 85 -6.01 12.62 15.00
CA GLY A 85 -5.43 11.45 15.63
C GLY A 85 -6.35 10.86 16.70
N THR A 86 -5.95 10.98 17.97
CA THR A 86 -6.74 10.51 19.12
C THR A 86 -7.83 11.50 19.55
N SER A 87 -7.74 12.76 19.11
CA SER A 87 -8.66 13.85 19.46
C SER A 87 -9.87 13.92 18.53
N TRP A 88 -10.82 14.80 18.87
CA TRP A 88 -12.06 14.99 18.10
C TRP A 88 -12.03 16.31 17.31
N ILE A 89 -12.38 16.24 16.02
CA ILE A 89 -12.71 17.40 15.18
C ILE A 89 -14.21 17.65 15.31
N ARG A 90 -14.60 18.89 15.62
CA ARG A 90 -16.01 19.29 15.67
C ARG A 90 -16.47 19.76 14.29
N MET A 91 -17.69 19.43 13.91
CA MET A 91 -18.28 19.87 12.65
C MET A 91 -18.32 21.41 12.55
N GLY A 92 -18.51 22.10 13.68
CA GLY A 92 -18.42 23.56 13.74
C GLY A 92 -17.04 24.14 13.36
N THR A 93 -15.95 23.42 13.60
CA THR A 93 -14.60 23.84 13.13
C THR A 93 -14.55 23.80 11.60
N LEU A 94 -15.04 22.71 11.00
CA LEU A 94 -15.08 22.56 9.54
C LEU A 94 -16.09 23.52 8.89
N ALA A 95 -17.18 23.86 9.58
CA ALA A 95 -18.11 24.90 9.15
C ALA A 95 -17.42 26.27 9.05
N ASN A 96 -16.49 26.60 9.96
CA ASN A 96 -15.70 27.82 9.84
C ASN A 96 -14.78 27.80 8.60
N TRP A 97 -14.24 26.63 8.22
CA TRP A 97 -13.55 26.49 6.94
C TRP A 97 -14.49 26.75 5.76
N GLY A 98 -15.68 26.15 5.75
CA GLY A 98 -16.67 26.36 4.69
C GLY A 98 -17.00 27.85 4.47
N LYS A 99 -17.13 28.63 5.56
CA LYS A 99 -17.36 30.09 5.49
C LYS A 99 -16.17 30.86 4.88
N LYS A 100 -14.95 30.50 5.29
CA LYS A 100 -13.72 31.20 4.85
C LYS A 100 -13.33 30.84 3.41
N LEU A 101 -13.53 29.58 3.03
CA LEU A 101 -12.90 28.95 1.87
C LEU A 101 -13.87 28.73 0.70
N LYS A 102 -15.17 28.56 0.97
CA LYS A 102 -16.28 28.43 0.01
C LYS A 102 -16.26 27.20 -0.90
N GLY A 103 -15.13 26.77 -1.45
CA GLY A 103 -15.01 25.63 -2.37
C GLY A 103 -15.03 24.22 -1.74
N ILE A 104 -15.60 24.05 -0.54
CA ILE A 104 -15.62 22.75 0.16
C ILE A 104 -17.04 22.16 0.10
N ALA A 105 -17.16 20.94 -0.43
CA ALA A 105 -18.38 20.15 -0.26
C ALA A 105 -18.63 19.81 1.22
N ARG A 106 -19.85 19.44 1.60
CA ARG A 106 -20.18 19.15 3.00
C ARG A 106 -19.27 18.04 3.57
N PRO A 107 -18.45 18.33 4.60
CA PRO A 107 -17.57 17.34 5.20
C PRO A 107 -18.31 16.13 5.76
N GLN A 108 -17.66 14.97 5.69
CA GLN A 108 -18.27 13.71 6.10
C GLN A 108 -17.38 12.94 7.05
N LYS A 109 -17.99 12.24 8.01
CA LYS A 109 -17.25 11.46 8.99
C LYS A 109 -16.60 10.27 8.29
N CYS A 110 -15.28 10.13 8.44
CA CYS A 110 -14.53 9.02 7.86
C CYS A 110 -14.29 7.93 8.89
N SER A 111 -15.01 6.81 8.78
CA SER A 111 -14.81 5.64 9.64
C SER A 111 -13.67 4.73 9.18
N ASN A 112 -13.31 4.77 7.88
CA ASN A 112 -12.26 3.93 7.29
C ASN A 112 -11.22 4.77 6.53
N PRO A 113 -10.23 5.36 7.23
CA PRO A 113 -9.16 6.14 6.60
C PRO A 113 -8.33 5.35 5.59
N LYS A 114 -8.07 4.05 5.86
CA LYS A 114 -7.32 3.18 4.94
C LYS A 114 -8.02 3.09 3.58
N GLY A 115 -9.32 2.80 3.58
CA GLY A 115 -10.10 2.72 2.35
C GLY A 115 -10.15 4.05 1.61
N LEU A 116 -10.31 5.16 2.33
CA LEU A 116 -10.32 6.50 1.73
C LEU A 116 -8.98 6.84 1.04
N VAL A 117 -7.84 6.59 1.70
CA VAL A 117 -6.52 6.92 1.13
C VAL A 117 -6.20 6.06 -0.10
N ARG A 118 -6.60 4.78 -0.12
CA ARG A 118 -6.50 3.95 -1.34
C ARG A 118 -7.42 4.45 -2.45
N TYR A 119 -8.61 4.93 -2.08
CA TYR A 119 -9.55 5.54 -3.02
C TYR A 119 -9.03 6.83 -3.65
N MET A 120 -8.22 7.63 -2.94
CA MET A 120 -7.57 8.84 -3.49
C MET A 120 -6.70 8.58 -4.73
N ILE A 121 -6.32 7.33 -4.98
CA ILE A 121 -5.59 6.94 -6.20
C ILE A 121 -6.35 5.91 -7.04
N HIS A 122 -7.61 5.65 -6.69
CA HIS A 122 -8.48 4.64 -7.29
C HIS A 122 -7.91 3.22 -7.32
N GLN A 123 -7.01 2.89 -6.40
CA GLN A 123 -6.29 1.61 -6.38
C GLN A 123 -7.22 0.38 -6.37
N ASP A 124 -8.37 0.49 -5.72
CA ASP A 124 -9.35 -0.61 -5.59
C ASP A 124 -10.46 -0.55 -6.66
N ASN A 125 -10.38 0.39 -7.60
CA ASN A 125 -11.37 0.71 -8.62
C ASN A 125 -10.73 0.68 -10.02
N PRO A 126 -10.42 -0.50 -10.59
CA PRO A 126 -9.69 -0.64 -11.85
C PRO A 126 -10.42 -0.04 -13.06
N GLU A 127 -11.72 0.16 -12.96
CA GLU A 127 -12.55 0.83 -13.96
C GLU A 127 -12.34 2.35 -14.02
N LYS A 128 -11.75 2.96 -12.98
CA LYS A 128 -11.48 4.40 -12.91
C LYS A 128 -10.04 4.70 -13.30
N TYR A 129 -9.80 5.96 -13.66
CA TYR A 129 -8.44 6.46 -13.89
C TYR A 129 -7.58 6.29 -12.63
N GLN A 130 -6.43 5.64 -12.77
CA GLN A 130 -5.49 5.37 -11.67
C GLN A 130 -4.54 6.55 -11.49
N TYR A 131 -4.59 7.21 -10.33
CA TYR A 131 -3.67 8.30 -10.00
C TYR A 131 -2.39 7.77 -9.33
N ASN A 132 -1.34 8.59 -9.30
CA ASN A 132 -0.05 8.17 -8.76
C ASN A 132 0.01 8.38 -7.24
N LYS A 133 0.42 7.34 -6.49
CA LYS A 133 0.69 7.43 -5.05
C LYS A 133 1.69 8.52 -4.69
N ALA A 134 2.70 8.76 -5.53
CA ALA A 134 3.74 9.76 -5.29
C ALA A 134 3.20 11.20 -5.26
N ASP A 135 2.02 11.44 -5.83
CA ASP A 135 1.38 12.75 -5.86
C ASP A 135 0.48 12.99 -4.63
N ILE A 136 0.34 12.00 -3.73
CA ILE A 136 -0.32 12.19 -2.44
C ILE A 136 0.53 13.12 -1.58
N ARG A 137 -0.11 14.16 -1.02
CA ARG A 137 0.54 15.11 -0.13
C ARG A 137 0.09 14.88 1.31
N VAL A 138 1.04 14.69 2.21
CA VAL A 138 0.79 14.58 3.65
C VAL A 138 1.20 15.86 4.35
N ILE A 139 0.34 16.36 5.25
CA ILE A 139 0.60 17.48 6.14
C ILE A 139 0.48 16.97 7.57
N GLY A 140 1.45 17.33 8.41
CA GLY A 140 1.57 16.77 9.76
C GLY A 140 2.27 15.41 9.75
N GLN A 141 1.95 14.54 10.70
CA GLN A 141 2.57 13.23 10.87
C GLN A 141 1.56 12.09 10.73
N TYR A 142 0.92 12.02 9.56
CA TYR A 142 -0.01 10.94 9.23
C TYR A 142 0.69 9.86 8.38
N ASP A 143 0.96 8.70 8.97
CA ASP A 143 1.61 7.60 8.27
C ASP A 143 0.60 6.85 7.37
N ILE A 144 0.73 7.05 6.06
CA ILE A 144 -0.12 6.40 5.04
C ILE A 144 0.48 5.09 4.51
N GLU A 145 1.77 4.83 4.75
CA GLU A 145 2.45 3.66 4.18
C GLU A 145 1.79 2.33 4.59
N PRO A 146 1.34 2.13 5.85
CA PRO A 146 0.61 0.93 6.25
C PRO A 146 -0.67 0.66 5.46
N PHE A 147 -1.26 1.67 4.82
CA PHE A 147 -2.51 1.51 4.07
C PHE A 147 -2.32 0.83 2.73
N PHE A 148 -1.09 0.86 2.21
CA PHE A 148 -0.70 0.25 0.94
C PHE A 148 -0.07 -1.13 1.12
N LYS A 149 0.22 -1.54 2.36
CA LYS A 149 0.77 -2.86 2.65
C LYS A 149 -0.17 -3.96 2.17
N ALA A 150 0.44 -4.98 1.58
CA ALA A 150 -0.20 -6.24 1.25
C ALA A 150 -0.91 -6.82 2.48
N THR A 151 -2.03 -7.47 2.23
CA THR A 151 -2.77 -8.24 3.22
C THR A 151 -1.99 -9.51 3.57
N ILE A 152 -2.31 -10.11 4.71
CA ILE A 152 -1.74 -11.40 5.13
C ILE A 152 -1.98 -12.50 4.08
N GLY A 153 -3.10 -12.41 3.35
CA GLY A 153 -3.44 -13.33 2.26
C GLY A 153 -2.49 -13.17 1.07
N GLU A 154 -2.27 -11.95 0.61
CA GLU A 154 -1.35 -11.62 -0.49
C GLU A 154 0.10 -11.97 -0.13
N ASP A 155 0.53 -11.67 1.11
CA ASP A 155 1.83 -12.08 1.63
C ASP A 155 2.01 -13.61 1.63
N ARG A 156 0.93 -14.35 1.96
CA ARG A 156 0.96 -15.81 1.95
C ARG A 156 1.08 -16.34 0.52
N GLU A 157 0.44 -15.71 -0.45
CA GLU A 157 0.53 -16.13 -1.84
C GLU A 157 1.91 -15.81 -2.41
N THR A 158 2.40 -14.59 -2.21
CA THR A 158 3.78 -14.18 -2.56
C THR A 158 4.82 -15.15 -1.99
N ARG A 159 4.65 -15.56 -0.72
CA ARG A 159 5.53 -16.57 -0.12
C ARG A 159 5.45 -17.90 -0.87
N LYS A 160 4.27 -18.40 -1.24
CA LYS A 160 4.16 -19.67 -1.98
C LYS A 160 4.85 -19.57 -3.33
N GLU A 161 4.67 -18.47 -4.05
CA GLU A 161 5.30 -18.25 -5.34
C GLU A 161 6.83 -18.27 -5.23
N ILE A 162 7.40 -17.51 -4.28
CA ILE A 162 8.84 -17.53 -3.98
C ILE A 162 9.31 -18.95 -3.67
N MET A 163 8.57 -19.67 -2.81
CA MET A 163 8.95 -21.02 -2.40
C MET A 163 8.90 -22.02 -3.57
N HIS A 164 7.90 -21.93 -4.45
CA HIS A 164 7.84 -22.73 -5.67
C HIS A 164 9.00 -22.38 -6.61
N PHE A 165 9.29 -21.10 -6.80
CA PHE A 165 10.43 -20.67 -7.62
C PHE A 165 11.76 -21.21 -7.10
N ILE A 166 12.00 -21.18 -5.79
CA ILE A 166 13.19 -21.79 -5.16
C ILE A 166 13.25 -23.29 -5.46
N ILE A 167 12.12 -23.99 -5.40
CA ILE A 167 12.06 -25.43 -5.65
C ILE A 167 12.32 -25.76 -7.12
N ASP A 168 11.62 -25.08 -8.02
CA ASP A 168 11.62 -25.38 -9.45
C ASP A 168 12.95 -25.02 -10.12
N ASN A 169 13.67 -24.04 -9.58
CA ASN A 169 14.98 -23.59 -10.08
C ASN A 169 16.17 -24.08 -9.24
N ASP A 170 15.91 -24.95 -8.26
CA ASP A 170 16.91 -25.52 -7.34
C ASP A 170 17.84 -24.48 -6.70
N ILE A 171 17.25 -23.38 -6.20
CA ILE A 171 18.01 -22.31 -5.59
C ILE A 171 18.53 -22.76 -4.22
N VAL A 172 19.85 -22.78 -4.09
CA VAL A 172 20.58 -23.18 -2.87
C VAL A 172 21.37 -22.04 -2.24
N GLU A 173 21.42 -20.87 -2.87
CA GLU A 173 22.03 -19.66 -2.31
C GLU A 173 21.02 -18.51 -2.25
N PHE A 174 21.01 -17.80 -1.12
CA PHE A 174 20.07 -16.70 -0.92
C PHE A 174 20.40 -15.49 -1.79
N ALA A 175 21.69 -15.28 -2.12
CA ALA A 175 22.13 -14.21 -3.00
C ALA A 175 21.50 -14.34 -4.40
N ASP A 176 21.55 -15.54 -4.99
CA ASP A 176 20.96 -15.81 -6.30
C ASP A 176 19.46 -15.47 -6.36
N LEU A 177 18.73 -15.76 -5.28
CA LEU A 177 17.32 -15.40 -5.16
C LEU A 177 17.11 -13.88 -5.11
N VAL A 178 17.91 -13.17 -4.31
CA VAL A 178 17.81 -11.71 -4.16
C VAL A 178 18.16 -11.01 -5.48
N GLU A 179 19.26 -11.40 -6.12
CA GLU A 179 19.71 -10.85 -7.40
C GLU A 179 18.66 -11.05 -8.49
N TYR A 180 18.00 -12.21 -8.53
CA TYR A 180 16.87 -12.44 -9.42
C TYR A 180 15.70 -11.49 -9.13
N CYS A 181 15.30 -11.33 -7.86
CA CYS A 181 14.16 -10.49 -7.49
C CYS A 181 14.40 -9.01 -7.83
N LEU A 182 15.62 -8.50 -7.58
CA LEU A 182 15.99 -7.12 -7.89
C LEU A 182 15.81 -6.75 -9.37
N VAL A 183 15.94 -7.72 -10.28
CA VAL A 183 15.82 -7.49 -11.74
C VAL A 183 14.43 -7.82 -12.26
N HIS A 184 13.77 -8.83 -11.67
CA HIS A 184 12.59 -9.46 -12.28
C HIS A 184 11.30 -9.32 -11.46
N ASN A 185 11.38 -9.05 -10.15
CA ASN A 185 10.20 -9.01 -9.29
C ASN A 185 10.42 -8.16 -8.02
N GLU A 186 10.09 -6.87 -8.10
CA GLU A 186 10.19 -5.91 -6.98
C GLU A 186 9.29 -6.30 -5.79
N THR A 187 8.10 -6.87 -6.04
CA THR A 187 7.21 -7.34 -4.98
C THR A 187 7.83 -8.48 -4.17
N TRP A 188 8.52 -9.41 -4.84
CA TRP A 188 9.24 -10.45 -4.13
C TRP A 188 10.45 -9.89 -3.38
N ASP A 189 11.17 -8.92 -3.93
CA ASP A 189 12.28 -8.26 -3.23
C ASP A 189 11.81 -7.62 -1.92
N ASP A 190 10.74 -6.82 -1.97
CA ASP A 190 10.12 -6.23 -0.77
C ASP A 190 9.71 -7.31 0.24
N TYR A 191 9.13 -8.41 -0.23
CA TYR A 191 8.76 -9.53 0.64
C TYR A 191 9.99 -10.16 1.31
N LEU A 192 11.07 -10.38 0.55
CA LEU A 192 12.32 -10.96 1.04
C LEU A 192 13.00 -10.07 2.07
N ALA A 193 13.05 -8.77 1.84
CA ALA A 193 13.62 -7.79 2.77
C ALA A 193 12.89 -7.81 4.12
N ASN A 194 11.58 -8.03 4.11
CA ASN A 194 10.76 -8.09 5.33
C ASN A 194 10.69 -9.49 5.97
N ASN A 195 10.97 -10.57 5.23
CA ASN A 195 10.82 -11.96 5.67
C ASN A 195 12.12 -12.78 5.55
N THR A 196 13.27 -12.11 5.61
CA THR A 196 14.59 -12.68 5.27
C THR A 196 14.92 -13.95 6.03
N LEU A 197 14.65 -14.00 7.34
CA LEU A 197 15.07 -15.13 8.19
C LEU A 197 14.42 -16.44 7.75
N TYR A 198 13.12 -16.43 7.45
CA TYR A 198 12.40 -17.63 7.03
C TYR A 198 12.96 -18.18 5.72
N ILE A 199 13.10 -17.31 4.71
CA ILE A 199 13.55 -17.70 3.37
C ILE A 199 15.02 -18.13 3.39
N LYS A 200 15.90 -17.36 4.03
CA LYS A 200 17.32 -17.68 4.16
C LYS A 200 17.54 -19.03 4.86
N ASN A 201 16.78 -19.33 5.92
CA ASN A 201 16.89 -20.60 6.62
C ASN A 201 16.43 -21.77 5.73
N TYR A 202 15.36 -21.58 4.96
CA TYR A 202 14.90 -22.61 4.01
C TYR A 202 15.95 -22.88 2.92
N VAL A 203 16.47 -21.84 2.28
CA VAL A 203 17.51 -21.96 1.23
C VAL A 203 18.77 -22.61 1.80
N SER A 204 19.22 -22.18 2.98
CA SER A 204 20.37 -22.79 3.67
C SER A 204 20.12 -24.26 3.97
N SER A 205 18.91 -24.63 4.41
CA SER A 205 18.53 -26.02 4.67
C SER A 205 18.56 -26.89 3.41
N ARG A 206 18.15 -26.36 2.26
CA ARG A 206 18.30 -27.04 0.96
C ARG A 206 19.75 -27.29 0.62
N ARG A 207 20.59 -26.24 0.69
CA ARG A 207 22.03 -26.35 0.45
C ARG A 207 22.68 -27.44 1.31
N PHE A 208 22.39 -27.47 2.62
CA PHE A 208 22.92 -28.50 3.51
C PHE A 208 22.46 -29.90 3.11
N ARG A 209 21.17 -30.06 2.76
CA ARG A 209 20.63 -31.34 2.28
C ARG A 209 21.33 -31.82 1.01
N ASP A 210 21.62 -30.92 0.08
CA ASP A 210 22.25 -31.28 -1.19
C ASP A 210 23.74 -31.59 -1.03
N ILE A 211 24.44 -30.88 -0.13
CA ILE A 211 25.81 -31.22 0.25
C ILE A 211 25.87 -32.63 0.86
N GLU A 212 24.96 -32.95 1.80
CA GLU A 212 24.97 -34.27 2.44
C GLU A 212 24.68 -35.38 1.43
N ARG A 213 23.69 -35.19 0.54
CA ARG A 213 23.40 -36.14 -0.55
C ARG A 213 24.58 -36.37 -1.46
N LYS A 214 25.31 -35.31 -1.85
CA LYS A 214 26.51 -35.42 -2.69
C LYS A 214 27.62 -36.19 -1.96
N ARG A 215 27.82 -35.91 -0.68
CA ARG A 215 28.81 -36.59 0.18
C ARG A 215 28.48 -38.07 0.34
N GLU A 216 27.23 -38.42 0.60
CA GLU A 216 26.77 -39.82 0.69
C GLU A 216 27.01 -40.56 -0.63
N ALA A 217 26.68 -39.94 -1.77
CA ALA A 217 26.92 -40.53 -3.09
C ALA A 217 28.42 -40.71 -3.41
N GLU A 218 29.29 -39.80 -2.96
CA GLU A 218 30.74 -39.93 -3.07
C GLU A 218 31.29 -41.08 -2.21
N LEU A 219 30.83 -41.19 -0.95
CA LEU A 219 31.22 -42.28 -0.05
C LEU A 219 30.81 -43.66 -0.59
N GLU A 220 29.61 -43.77 -1.17
CA GLU A 220 29.15 -45.00 -1.79
C GLU A 220 30.04 -45.40 -2.98
N LYS A 221 30.38 -44.44 -3.85
CA LYS A 221 31.32 -44.67 -4.97
C LYS A 221 32.70 -45.12 -4.49
N MET A 222 33.23 -44.49 -3.44
CA MET A 222 34.52 -44.87 -2.86
C MET A 222 34.49 -46.29 -2.29
N SER A 223 33.41 -46.67 -1.59
CA SER A 223 33.26 -48.02 -1.03
C SER A 223 33.22 -49.10 -2.11
N ILE A 224 32.57 -48.84 -3.25
CA ILE A 224 32.56 -49.75 -4.40
C ILE A 224 33.97 -49.91 -4.96
N LEU A 225 34.68 -48.79 -5.18
CA LEU A 225 36.04 -48.80 -5.70
C LEU A 225 37.02 -49.57 -4.79
N GLU A 226 36.88 -49.43 -3.47
CA GLU A 226 37.69 -50.18 -2.49
C GLU A 226 37.48 -51.69 -2.60
N LYS A 227 36.23 -52.14 -2.76
CA LYS A 227 35.90 -53.56 -2.97
C LYS A 227 36.51 -54.10 -4.26
N ASP A 228 36.42 -53.33 -5.35
CA ASP A 228 36.98 -53.72 -6.65
C ASP A 228 38.52 -53.83 -6.59
N ILE A 229 39.18 -52.89 -5.92
CA ILE A 229 40.64 -52.93 -5.70
C ILE A 229 41.04 -54.18 -4.91
N GLU A 230 40.29 -54.53 -3.86
CA GLU A 230 40.60 -55.71 -3.05
C GLU A 230 40.39 -57.02 -3.82
N ALA A 231 39.33 -57.09 -4.63
CA ALA A 231 39.11 -58.21 -5.55
C ALA A 231 40.29 -58.38 -6.53
N LEU A 232 40.75 -57.28 -7.15
CA LEU A 232 41.91 -57.32 -8.08
C LEU A 232 43.22 -57.73 -7.40
N LYS A 233 43.46 -57.28 -6.16
CA LYS A 233 44.64 -57.69 -5.38
C LYS A 233 44.64 -59.18 -5.07
N SER A 234 43.48 -59.74 -4.73
CA SER A 234 43.36 -61.18 -4.46
C SER A 234 43.60 -62.03 -5.71
N MET A 235 43.12 -61.58 -6.88
CA MET A 235 43.37 -62.25 -8.17
C MET A 235 44.84 -62.24 -8.59
N LYS A 236 45.60 -61.18 -8.30
CA LYS A 236 47.03 -61.11 -8.61
C LYS A 236 47.93 -61.96 -7.70
N ARG A 237 47.40 -62.45 -6.57
CA ARG A 237 48.13 -63.29 -5.60
C ARG A 237 47.87 -64.79 -5.78
N ALA A 238 46.91 -65.17 -6.61
CA ALA A 238 46.60 -66.55 -7.01
C ALA A 238 47.38 -66.91 -8.29
#